data_AF-A0A0N0PBY9-F1
#
_entry.id   AF-A0A0N0PBY9-F1
#
_cell.length_a   1.000
_cell.length_b   1.000
_cell.length_c   1.000
_cell.angle_alpha   90.00
_cell.angle_beta   90.00
_cell.angle_gamma   90.00
#
_symmetry.space_group_name_H-M   'P 1'
#
loop_
_entity.id
_entity.type
_entity.pdbx_description
1 polymer ?
#
loop_
_entity_poly.entity_id
_entity_poly.type
_entity_poly.pdbx_seq_one_letter_code
_entity_poly.pdbx_strand_id
1 'polypeptide(L)'
;MVENKQARYVVAAWEPAIEAIFQQHPSAKLAYTGRLDINDKTRDGFYVQKRLSSPFATLRALLEVADPSQDPVFVCSFQPPDSESISAVDLRTPKYSPTSRSDRSLSPGRLLDDKNLRHYLLRLRIWFGDPSKSLHYLEIEDAHYEVRYRDKCAEVSTTLKQKAALLAEYVAEVMSGLTQERDCSMPSVHLHLADIMMELRSNIIGLGFVKCGGALERALLYKVLADRAGLPCALARACSARAWCEVAVPEPDPEESDVEQNYPAGLLRANYVVDLTQCPGRLLPIGGVDAKLICNI
;
A
#
# COMPACT_ATOMS: atom_id res chain seq x y z
N MET A 1 -1.77 14.49 -22.44
CA MET A 1 -1.89 13.17 -23.10
C MET A 1 -3.06 12.38 -22.51
N VAL A 2 -3.07 12.11 -21.21
CA VAL A 2 -4.09 11.28 -20.52
C VAL A 2 -5.52 11.88 -20.51
N GLU A 3 -5.66 13.20 -20.66
CA GLU A 3 -6.97 13.89 -20.71
C GLU A 3 -7.74 13.67 -22.02
N ASN A 4 -7.04 13.32 -23.11
CA ASN A 4 -7.67 13.05 -24.39
C ASN A 4 -8.11 11.58 -24.46
N LYS A 5 -9.23 11.27 -23.79
CA LYS A 5 -9.80 9.91 -23.75
C LYS A 5 -10.08 9.32 -25.14
N GLN A 6 -10.23 10.15 -26.17
CA GLN A 6 -10.44 9.69 -27.54
C GLN A 6 -9.18 9.07 -28.15
N ALA A 7 -7.98 9.46 -27.70
CA ALA A 7 -6.71 8.90 -28.17
C ALA A 7 -6.60 7.39 -27.89
N ARG A 8 -7.29 6.88 -26.85
CA ARG A 8 -7.38 5.45 -26.54
C ARG A 8 -7.94 4.62 -27.69
N TYR A 9 -8.87 5.17 -28.46
CA TYR A 9 -9.50 4.48 -29.58
C TYR A 9 -8.73 4.61 -30.90
N VAL A 10 -7.68 5.44 -30.93
CA VAL A 10 -6.91 5.74 -32.15
C VAL A 10 -5.54 5.08 -32.12
N VAL A 11 -4.96 4.86 -30.93
CA VAL A 11 -3.61 4.32 -30.77
C VAL A 11 -3.68 2.94 -30.11
N ALA A 12 -3.39 1.88 -30.88
CA ALA A 12 -3.42 0.50 -30.37
C ALA A 12 -2.44 0.24 -29.20
N ALA A 13 -1.34 1.00 -29.14
CA ALA A 13 -0.36 0.92 -28.05
C ALA A 13 -0.75 1.71 -26.78
N TRP A 14 -1.91 2.38 -26.77
CA TRP A 14 -2.31 3.25 -25.67
C TRP A 14 -2.44 2.51 -24.33
N GLU A 15 -3.14 1.38 -24.32
CA GLU A 15 -3.38 0.62 -23.10
C GLU A 15 -2.09 -0.01 -22.55
N PRO A 16 -1.26 -0.71 -23.36
CA PRO A 16 0.03 -1.21 -22.88
C PRO A 16 0.97 -0.10 -22.39
N ALA A 17 0.97 1.06 -23.06
CA ALA A 17 1.81 2.19 -22.64
C ALA A 17 1.38 2.77 -21.29
N ILE A 18 0.08 2.95 -21.07
CA ILE A 18 -0.44 3.41 -19.77
C ILE A 18 -0.16 2.36 -18.69
N GLU A 19 -0.35 1.08 -18.98
CA GLU A 19 -0.09 0.01 -18.03
C GLU A 19 1.39 -0.02 -17.62
N ALA A 20 2.32 0.12 -18.57
CA ALA A 20 3.75 0.21 -18.30
C ALA A 20 4.12 1.41 -17.41
N ILE A 21 3.49 2.57 -17.64
CA ILE A 21 3.66 3.75 -16.77
C ILE A 21 3.15 3.46 -15.36
N PHE A 22 1.96 2.86 -15.24
CA PHE A 22 1.35 2.55 -13.94
C PHE A 22 2.11 1.49 -13.14
N GLN A 23 2.76 0.53 -13.79
CA GLN A 23 3.64 -0.44 -13.14
C GLN A 23 4.88 0.22 -12.49
N GLN A 24 5.32 1.37 -13.00
CA GLN A 24 6.44 2.13 -12.43
C GLN A 24 5.98 3.19 -11.43
N HIS A 25 4.76 3.70 -11.57
CA HIS A 25 4.23 4.82 -10.79
C HIS A 25 2.89 4.47 -10.10
N PRO A 26 2.91 3.69 -9.00
CA PRO A 26 1.69 3.30 -8.28
C PRO A 26 0.90 4.50 -7.75
N SER A 27 1.55 5.59 -7.36
CA SER A 27 0.85 6.84 -6.95
C SER A 27 0.01 7.43 -8.08
N ALA A 28 0.55 7.45 -9.30
CA ALA A 28 -0.17 7.93 -10.47
C ALA A 28 -1.32 6.96 -10.84
N LYS A 29 -1.08 5.65 -10.77
CA LYS A 29 -2.10 4.62 -11.00
C LYS A 29 -3.28 4.81 -10.04
N LEU A 30 -3.01 4.92 -8.75
CA LEU A 30 -4.05 5.09 -7.74
C LEU A 30 -4.81 6.40 -7.92
N ALA A 31 -4.12 7.51 -8.22
CA ALA A 31 -4.77 8.79 -8.48
C ALA A 31 -5.67 8.76 -9.71
N TYR A 32 -5.25 8.05 -10.77
CA TYR A 32 -5.98 7.99 -12.03
C TYR A 32 -7.15 6.99 -12.03
N THR A 33 -6.94 5.82 -11.44
CA THR A 33 -7.89 4.69 -11.50
C THR A 33 -8.69 4.51 -10.23
N GLY A 34 -8.25 5.10 -9.12
CA GLY A 34 -8.77 4.79 -7.79
C GLY A 34 -8.41 3.39 -7.31
N ARG A 35 -7.54 2.63 -8.01
CA ARG A 35 -7.22 1.26 -7.65
C ARG A 35 -5.74 0.89 -7.81
N LEU A 36 -5.25 0.10 -6.87
CA LEU A 36 -4.04 -0.71 -6.98
C LEU A 36 -4.46 -2.17 -6.85
N ASP A 37 -4.05 -3.01 -7.78
CA ASP A 37 -4.27 -4.45 -7.75
C ASP A 37 -3.26 -5.14 -6.81
N ILE A 38 -3.43 -6.44 -6.58
CA ILE A 38 -2.56 -7.27 -5.75
C ILE A 38 -1.11 -7.31 -6.23
N ASN A 39 -0.91 -7.08 -7.54
CA ASN A 39 0.39 -7.05 -8.21
C ASN A 39 1.04 -5.66 -8.17
N ASP A 40 0.27 -4.61 -7.90
CA ASP A 40 0.81 -3.25 -7.78
C ASP A 40 1.43 -3.07 -6.39
N LYS A 41 2.72 -3.37 -6.28
CA LYS A 41 3.45 -3.20 -5.01
C LYS A 41 3.85 -1.75 -4.80
N THR A 42 3.50 -1.20 -3.64
CA THR A 42 4.01 0.08 -3.15
C THR A 42 5.54 0.03 -3.05
N ARG A 43 6.24 1.14 -3.31
CA ARG A 43 7.71 1.25 -3.24
C ARG A 43 8.11 2.45 -2.40
N ASP A 44 9.40 2.57 -2.10
CA ASP A 44 9.93 3.75 -1.43
C ASP A 44 9.54 5.01 -2.22
N GLY A 45 9.06 6.05 -1.53
CA GLY A 45 8.54 7.25 -2.16
C GLY A 45 7.13 7.13 -2.75
N PHE A 46 6.39 6.02 -2.56
CA PHE A 46 4.96 6.00 -2.87
C PHE A 46 4.22 7.02 -1.99
N TYR A 47 3.38 7.82 -2.65
CA TYR A 47 2.65 8.91 -2.02
C TYR A 47 1.21 9.02 -2.50
N VAL A 48 0.36 9.64 -1.68
CA VAL A 48 -1.07 9.81 -1.93
C VAL A 48 -1.53 11.17 -1.41
N GLN A 49 -2.09 12.00 -2.29
CA GLN A 49 -2.77 13.25 -1.90
C GLN A 49 -4.10 12.91 -1.22
N LYS A 50 -4.39 13.51 -0.05
CA LYS A 50 -5.64 13.28 0.68
C LYS A 50 -6.87 13.76 -0.09
N ARG A 51 -6.78 14.88 -0.82
CA ARG A 51 -7.86 15.37 -1.69
C ARG A 51 -7.67 14.87 -3.13
N LEU A 52 -8.74 14.39 -3.76
CA LEU A 52 -8.71 13.94 -5.17
C LEU A 52 -9.01 15.06 -6.18
N SER A 53 -9.49 16.22 -5.74
CA SER A 53 -9.87 17.32 -6.63
C SER A 53 -8.68 18.15 -7.13
N SER A 54 -7.49 17.96 -6.56
CA SER A 54 -6.27 18.62 -7.03
C SER A 54 -5.72 17.91 -8.27
N PRO A 55 -5.10 18.64 -9.21
CA PRO A 55 -4.35 17.99 -10.28
C PRO A 55 -3.28 17.08 -9.66
N PHE A 56 -3.06 15.93 -10.28
CA PHE A 56 -2.02 15.01 -9.85
C PHE A 56 -0.66 15.70 -9.99
N ALA A 57 0.02 15.90 -8.86
CA ALA A 57 1.34 16.49 -8.82
C ALA A 57 2.39 15.41 -8.53
N THR A 58 3.58 15.54 -9.12
CA THR A 58 4.71 14.67 -8.80
C THR A 58 5.18 14.93 -7.36
N LEU A 59 5.75 13.93 -6.69
CA LEU A 59 6.30 14.10 -5.35
C LEU A 59 7.31 15.25 -5.29
N ARG A 60 8.15 15.41 -6.32
CA ARG A 60 9.10 16.52 -6.43
C ARG A 60 8.41 17.88 -6.45
N ALA A 61 7.38 18.05 -7.28
CA ALA A 61 6.63 19.30 -7.34
C ALA A 61 5.94 19.61 -6.00
N LEU A 62 5.44 18.58 -5.31
CA LEU A 62 4.85 18.74 -3.97
C LEU A 62 5.89 19.16 -2.94
N LEU A 63 7.12 18.62 -2.99
CA LEU A 63 8.21 19.00 -2.09
C LEU A 63 8.66 20.46 -2.30
N GLU A 64 8.63 20.96 -3.54
CA GLU A 64 9.03 22.34 -3.87
C GLU A 64 8.03 23.39 -3.36
N VAL A 65 6.75 23.03 -3.21
CA VAL A 65 5.65 23.93 -2.80
C VAL A 65 5.06 23.52 -1.43
N ALA A 66 5.79 22.72 -0.65
CA ALA A 66 5.31 22.17 0.60
C ALA A 66 4.88 23.28 1.58
N ASP A 67 3.62 23.25 2.00
CA ASP A 67 3.01 24.29 2.83
C ASP A 67 1.98 23.64 3.78
N PRO A 68 2.09 23.83 5.11
CA PRO A 68 1.17 23.23 6.08
C PRO A 68 -0.30 23.70 5.96
N SER A 69 -0.59 24.75 5.18
CA SER A 69 -1.97 25.19 4.90
C SER A 69 -2.67 24.41 3.79
N GLN A 70 -1.93 23.61 3.01
CA GLN A 70 -2.48 22.80 1.93
C GLN A 70 -3.04 21.46 2.44
N ASP A 71 -3.73 20.71 1.57
CA ASP A 71 -4.21 19.38 1.94
C ASP A 71 -3.03 18.41 2.20
N PRO A 72 -3.17 17.47 3.15
CA PRO A 72 -2.15 16.48 3.47
C PRO A 72 -1.76 15.61 2.26
N VAL A 73 -0.46 15.29 2.18
CA VAL A 73 0.11 14.30 1.28
C VAL A 73 0.79 13.23 2.10
N PHE A 74 0.29 12.00 2.03
CA PHE A 74 0.88 10.86 2.71
C PHE A 74 2.02 10.28 1.88
N VAL A 75 3.16 10.01 2.49
CA VAL A 75 4.34 9.41 1.83
C VAL A 75 4.82 8.22 2.64
N CYS A 76 5.24 7.14 1.98
CA CYS A 76 5.96 6.06 2.63
C CYS A 76 7.47 6.13 2.31
N SER A 77 8.28 6.10 3.37
CA SER A 77 9.73 5.98 3.30
C SER A 77 10.16 4.77 4.12
N PHE A 78 10.69 3.77 3.45
CA PHE A 78 11.20 2.53 4.05
C PHE A 78 12.70 2.63 4.35
N GLN A 79 13.41 3.50 3.63
CA GLN A 79 14.85 3.65 3.71
C GLN A 79 15.25 4.77 4.68
N PRO A 80 16.36 4.61 5.43
CA PRO A 80 16.91 5.70 6.23
C PRO A 80 17.54 6.78 5.32
N PRO A 81 17.54 8.05 5.73
CA PRO A 81 17.99 9.18 4.91
C PRO A 81 19.48 9.16 4.50
N ASP A 82 20.29 8.26 5.08
CA ASP A 82 21.71 8.10 4.77
C ASP A 82 22.00 6.82 3.94
N SER A 83 20.99 6.19 3.36
CA SER A 83 21.15 4.97 2.53
C SER A 83 21.34 5.22 1.03
N GLU A 84 21.76 6.42 0.63
CA GLU A 84 22.31 6.62 -0.72
C GLU A 84 23.57 5.76 -0.88
N SER A 85 23.40 4.56 -1.44
CA SER A 85 24.34 3.78 -2.28
C SER A 85 24.04 2.29 -2.14
N ILE A 86 23.36 1.70 -3.13
CA ILE A 86 23.81 0.55 -3.96
C ILE A 86 22.62 0.23 -4.91
N SER A 87 22.51 0.98 -6.00
CA SER A 87 21.90 0.50 -7.26
C SER A 87 22.06 1.51 -8.41
N ALA A 88 23.31 1.84 -8.75
CA ALA A 88 23.75 2.09 -10.12
C ALA A 88 25.28 2.12 -10.07
N VAL A 89 25.90 1.00 -10.40
CA VAL A 89 27.34 0.94 -10.63
C VAL A 89 27.61 1.68 -11.93
N ASP A 90 28.00 2.96 -11.85
CA ASP A 90 28.76 3.59 -12.91
C ASP A 90 30.24 3.66 -12.47
N LEU A 91 30.98 2.64 -12.89
CA LEU A 91 32.42 2.54 -12.74
C LEU A 91 33.07 3.57 -13.68
N ARG A 92 33.37 4.77 -13.17
CA ARG A 92 34.56 5.60 -13.48
C ARG A 92 34.36 7.06 -13.07
N THR A 93 34.76 7.43 -11.85
CA THR A 93 35.43 8.72 -11.59
C THR A 93 36.02 8.72 -10.17
N PRO A 94 37.25 9.22 -9.96
CA PRO A 94 37.91 9.13 -8.66
C PRO A 94 37.36 10.17 -7.68
N LYS A 95 37.24 9.73 -6.42
CA LYS A 95 36.75 10.49 -5.27
C LYS A 95 37.64 11.73 -5.01
N TYR A 96 37.02 12.90 -4.97
CA TYR A 96 37.56 14.08 -4.30
C TYR A 96 36.69 14.38 -3.08
N SER A 97 37.27 14.22 -1.89
CA SER A 97 36.70 14.76 -0.65
C SER A 97 37.02 16.25 -0.55
N PRO A 98 36.04 17.07 -0.14
CA PRO A 98 36.36 18.06 0.87
C PRO A 98 35.34 18.09 2.01
N THR A 99 35.91 18.10 3.20
CA THR A 99 35.38 18.64 4.45
C THR A 99 34.83 20.06 4.28
N SER A 100 33.58 20.31 4.69
CA SER A 100 33.20 21.50 5.48
C SER A 100 31.70 21.55 5.76
N ARG A 101 31.40 21.98 6.99
CA ARG A 101 30.08 22.39 7.50
C ARG A 101 29.49 23.55 6.68
N SER A 102 28.19 23.78 6.90
CA SER A 102 27.32 24.87 6.42
C SER A 102 26.95 24.88 4.94
N ASP A 103 25.87 24.17 4.61
CA ASP A 103 24.71 24.77 3.93
C ASP A 103 23.49 23.86 4.12
N ARG A 104 22.47 24.29 4.87
CA ARG A 104 21.20 23.54 5.00
C ARG A 104 20.27 23.97 3.87
N SER A 105 20.73 23.89 2.63
CA SER A 105 19.83 23.84 1.49
C SER A 105 19.14 22.47 1.53
N LEU A 106 17.81 22.48 1.60
CA LEU A 106 17.00 21.28 1.55
C LEU A 106 17.19 20.65 0.17
N SER A 107 18.15 19.74 0.04
CA SER A 107 18.33 18.93 -1.15
C SER A 107 17.06 18.08 -1.36
N PRO A 108 16.52 17.99 -2.59
CA PRO A 108 15.30 17.25 -2.91
C PRO A 108 15.34 15.73 -2.62
N GLY A 109 16.46 15.20 -2.12
CA GLY A 109 16.72 13.77 -1.90
C GLY A 109 16.49 13.27 -0.47
N ARG A 110 16.29 14.14 0.54
CA ARG A 110 15.97 13.67 1.90
C ARG A 110 14.47 13.55 2.08
N LEU A 111 13.90 12.44 1.58
CA LEU A 111 12.58 11.98 2.00
C LEU A 111 12.49 11.98 3.55
N LEU A 112 11.30 12.30 4.08
CA LEU A 112 11.06 12.32 5.53
C LEU A 112 11.55 11.00 6.15
N ASP A 113 12.34 11.12 7.21
CA ASP A 113 12.79 9.95 7.96
C ASP A 113 11.62 9.34 8.75
N ASP A 114 10.93 8.36 8.16
CA ASP A 114 9.80 7.67 8.77
C ASP A 114 10.26 6.51 9.65
N LYS A 115 10.83 6.86 10.80
CA LYS A 115 11.25 5.90 11.84
C LYS A 115 10.10 4.99 12.31
N ASN A 116 8.87 5.51 12.31
CA ASN A 116 7.70 4.78 12.79
C ASN A 116 7.32 3.67 11.82
N LEU A 117 7.26 3.97 10.52
CA LEU A 117 6.95 2.98 9.50
C LEU A 117 7.99 1.84 9.50
N ARG A 118 9.28 2.18 9.65
CA ARG A 118 10.36 1.20 9.79
C ARG A 118 10.17 0.33 11.04
N HIS A 119 9.75 0.92 12.17
CA HIS A 119 9.43 0.17 13.38
C HIS A 119 8.24 -0.79 13.18
N TYR A 120 7.19 -0.35 12.48
CA TYR A 120 6.05 -1.20 12.16
C TYR A 120 6.44 -2.40 11.32
N LEU A 121 7.29 -2.18 10.30
CA LEU A 121 7.82 -3.26 9.46
C LEU A 121 8.69 -4.25 10.24
N LEU A 122 9.50 -3.76 11.18
CA LEU A 122 10.30 -4.63 12.03
C LEU A 122 9.41 -5.53 12.89
N ARG A 123 8.35 -4.99 13.50
CA ARG A 123 7.36 -5.78 14.25
C ARG A 123 6.69 -6.85 13.37
N LEU A 124 6.28 -6.49 12.15
CA LEU A 124 5.69 -7.45 11.22
C LEU A 124 6.64 -8.56 10.81
N ARG A 125 7.94 -8.26 10.60
CA ARG A 125 8.95 -9.30 10.31
C ARG A 125 9.15 -10.26 11.48
N ILE A 126 9.02 -9.78 12.72
CA ILE A 126 9.07 -10.63 13.91
C ILE A 126 7.84 -11.55 13.97
N TRP A 127 6.65 -11.02 13.64
CA TRP A 127 5.40 -11.79 13.70
C TRP A 127 5.22 -12.79 12.55
N PHE A 128 5.52 -12.38 11.31
CA PHE A 128 5.25 -13.16 10.11
C PHE A 128 6.49 -13.85 9.53
N GLY A 129 7.67 -13.58 10.08
CA GLY A 129 8.94 -14.06 9.55
C GLY A 129 9.43 -13.25 8.34
N ASP A 130 10.50 -13.73 7.72
CA ASP A 130 11.06 -13.11 6.51
C ASP A 130 10.19 -13.46 5.29
N PRO A 131 9.63 -12.46 4.58
CA PRO A 131 8.83 -12.70 3.37
C PRO A 131 9.60 -13.48 2.30
N SER A 132 10.92 -13.26 2.20
CA SER A 132 11.76 -13.95 1.21
C SER A 132 11.92 -15.45 1.50
N LYS A 133 11.73 -15.88 2.76
CA LYS A 133 11.71 -17.30 3.15
C LYS A 133 10.32 -17.94 3.02
N SER A 134 9.25 -17.13 2.96
CA SER A 134 7.88 -17.60 2.75
C SER A 134 7.52 -17.82 1.28
N LEU A 135 8.33 -17.35 0.32
CA LEU A 135 8.08 -17.43 -1.12
C LEU A 135 8.48 -18.76 -1.80
N HIS A 136 8.96 -19.76 -1.05
CA HIS A 136 9.30 -21.09 -1.58
C HIS A 136 8.10 -21.94 -2.04
N TYR A 137 6.93 -21.33 -2.23
CA TYR A 137 5.68 -22.01 -2.59
C TYR A 137 5.43 -22.14 -4.10
N LEU A 138 6.28 -21.57 -4.96
CA LEU A 138 6.07 -21.57 -6.41
C LEU A 138 6.94 -22.57 -7.19
N GLU A 139 7.85 -23.28 -6.52
CA GLU A 139 8.66 -24.35 -7.12
C GLU A 139 8.18 -25.69 -6.57
N ILE A 140 7.12 -26.24 -7.16
CA ILE A 140 6.72 -27.63 -6.92
C ILE A 140 6.97 -28.38 -8.23
N GLU A 141 8.06 -29.13 -8.28
CA GLU A 141 8.26 -30.21 -9.24
C GLU A 141 7.69 -31.51 -8.64
N ASP A 142 7.02 -32.31 -9.47
CA ASP A 142 6.54 -33.69 -9.27
C ASP A 142 5.18 -34.00 -8.59
N ALA A 143 4.18 -34.17 -9.47
CA ALA A 143 3.29 -35.33 -9.68
C ALA A 143 2.72 -36.18 -8.51
N HIS A 144 2.57 -35.69 -7.28
CA HIS A 144 1.69 -36.28 -6.25
C HIS A 144 0.60 -35.27 -5.81
N TYR A 145 -0.02 -34.63 -6.82
CA TYR A 145 -0.50 -33.25 -6.75
C TYR A 145 -1.82 -33.03 -5.97
N GLU A 146 -2.86 -33.85 -6.12
CA GLU A 146 -4.22 -33.37 -5.80
C GLU A 146 -4.61 -33.38 -4.31
N VAL A 147 -4.37 -34.48 -3.60
CA VAL A 147 -4.72 -34.57 -2.16
C VAL A 147 -3.85 -33.62 -1.34
N ARG A 148 -2.57 -33.50 -1.71
CA ARG A 148 -1.65 -32.53 -1.07
C ARG A 148 -1.96 -31.08 -1.46
N TYR A 149 -2.51 -30.82 -2.64
CA TYR A 149 -2.86 -29.46 -3.06
C TYR A 149 -4.05 -28.92 -2.28
N ARG A 150 -5.11 -29.72 -2.04
CA ARG A 150 -6.25 -29.27 -1.23
C ARG A 150 -5.85 -28.98 0.23
N ASP A 151 -5.09 -29.87 0.86
CA ASP A 151 -4.63 -29.67 2.24
C ASP A 151 -3.68 -28.47 2.36
N LYS A 152 -2.73 -28.32 1.41
CA LYS A 152 -1.84 -27.15 1.36
C LYS A 152 -2.60 -25.87 1.01
N CYS A 153 -3.59 -25.93 0.14
CA CYS A 153 -4.42 -24.78 -0.21
C CYS A 153 -5.15 -24.31 1.05
N ALA A 154 -5.81 -25.20 1.79
CA ALA A 154 -6.46 -24.87 3.06
C ALA A 154 -5.48 -24.28 4.11
N GLU A 155 -4.27 -24.83 4.23
CA GLU A 155 -3.22 -24.29 5.11
C GLU A 155 -2.78 -22.87 4.68
N VAL A 156 -2.60 -22.65 3.37
CA VAL A 156 -2.26 -21.34 2.81
C VAL A 156 -3.41 -20.36 2.99
N SER A 157 -4.66 -20.76 2.75
CA SER A 157 -5.84 -19.91 2.93
C SER A 157 -5.98 -19.47 4.39
N THR A 158 -5.87 -20.41 5.33
CA THR A 158 -5.98 -20.11 6.77
C THR A 158 -4.86 -19.19 7.22
N THR A 159 -3.62 -19.45 6.80
CA THR A 159 -2.47 -18.60 7.12
C THR A 159 -2.61 -17.19 6.54
N LEU A 160 -3.05 -17.05 5.28
CA LEU A 160 -3.25 -15.74 4.65
C LEU A 160 -4.39 -14.97 5.33
N LYS A 161 -5.50 -15.62 5.65
CA LYS A 161 -6.61 -15.00 6.39
C LYS A 161 -6.15 -14.52 7.77
N GLN A 162 -5.42 -15.34 8.51
CA GLN A 162 -4.87 -14.98 9.83
C GLN A 162 -3.91 -13.79 9.73
N LYS A 163 -2.96 -13.81 8.81
CA LYS A 163 -2.02 -12.69 8.60
C LYS A 163 -2.75 -11.41 8.19
N ALA A 164 -3.75 -11.52 7.31
CA ALA A 164 -4.55 -10.39 6.87
C ALA A 164 -5.36 -9.78 8.03
N ALA A 165 -5.95 -10.62 8.89
CA ALA A 165 -6.70 -10.20 10.07
C ALA A 165 -5.80 -9.53 11.12
N LEU A 166 -4.69 -10.18 11.50
CA LEU A 166 -3.72 -9.64 12.46
C LEU A 166 -3.12 -8.31 12.00
N LEU A 167 -2.84 -8.17 10.71
CA LEU A 167 -2.34 -6.91 10.16
C LEU A 167 -3.40 -5.80 10.27
N ALA A 168 -4.69 -6.11 10.07
CA ALA A 168 -5.75 -5.13 10.15
C ALA A 168 -5.99 -4.66 11.58
N GLU A 169 -5.99 -5.59 12.54
CA GLU A 169 -6.02 -5.27 13.97
C GLU A 169 -4.84 -4.38 14.36
N TYR A 170 -3.64 -4.71 13.89
CA TYR A 170 -2.44 -3.94 14.17
C TYR A 170 -2.48 -2.52 13.57
N VAL A 171 -2.96 -2.37 12.33
CA VAL A 171 -3.15 -1.05 11.70
C VAL A 171 -4.15 -0.22 12.49
N ALA A 172 -5.26 -0.82 12.93
CA ALA A 172 -6.22 -0.13 13.77
C ALA A 172 -5.61 0.29 15.11
N GLU A 173 -4.85 -0.60 15.77
CA GLU A 173 -4.15 -0.31 17.03
C GLU A 173 -3.23 0.90 16.90
N VAL A 174 -2.37 0.95 15.87
CA VAL A 174 -1.41 2.06 15.70
C VAL A 174 -2.04 3.36 15.19
N MET A 175 -3.30 3.32 14.71
CA MET A 175 -4.03 4.46 14.13
C MET A 175 -5.35 4.82 14.85
N SER A 176 -5.54 4.39 16.11
CA SER A 176 -6.74 4.75 16.91
C SER A 176 -6.58 6.03 17.75
N GLY A 177 -5.40 6.64 17.75
CA GLY A 177 -5.10 7.84 18.52
C GLY A 177 -4.83 7.55 20.00
N LEU A 178 -5.12 8.52 20.87
CA LEU A 178 -4.95 8.39 22.33
C LEU A 178 -6.10 7.61 22.97
N THR A 179 -7.27 7.60 22.33
CA THR A 179 -8.42 6.80 22.70
C THR A 179 -8.28 5.44 22.05
N GLN A 180 -8.12 4.36 22.83
CA GLN A 180 -8.17 2.99 22.29
C GLN A 180 -9.57 2.61 21.76
N GLU A 181 -10.53 3.55 21.79
CA GLU A 181 -11.80 3.43 21.11
C GLU A 181 -11.54 3.32 19.60
N ARG A 182 -12.04 2.24 19.00
CA ARG A 182 -11.57 1.72 17.70
C ARG A 182 -11.81 2.65 16.50
N ASP A 183 -12.63 3.69 16.66
CA ASP A 183 -13.01 4.63 15.61
C ASP A 183 -12.56 6.07 15.88
N CYS A 184 -11.63 6.56 15.04
CA CYS A 184 -11.29 7.97 14.98
C CYS A 184 -12.38 8.74 14.21
N SER A 185 -13.03 9.71 14.86
CA SER A 185 -13.95 10.62 14.17
C SER A 185 -13.21 11.44 13.10
N MET A 186 -13.91 11.82 12.02
CA MET A 186 -13.31 12.66 10.97
C MET A 186 -12.71 13.98 11.50
N PRO A 187 -13.37 14.71 12.43
CA PRO A 187 -12.75 15.86 13.10
C PRO A 187 -11.45 15.52 13.84
N SER A 188 -11.41 14.40 14.56
CA SER A 188 -10.20 13.94 15.28
C SER A 188 -9.05 13.66 14.32
N VAL A 189 -9.33 13.00 13.18
CA VAL A 189 -8.34 12.77 12.13
C VAL A 189 -7.84 14.09 11.57
N HIS A 190 -8.74 15.04 11.26
CA HIS A 190 -8.35 16.33 10.70
C HIS A 190 -7.49 17.16 11.65
N LEU A 191 -7.87 17.25 12.93
CA LEU A 191 -7.09 17.94 13.94
C LEU A 191 -5.69 17.33 14.07
N HIS A 192 -5.63 16.00 14.18
CA HIS A 192 -4.37 15.27 14.29
C HIS A 192 -3.44 15.50 13.09
N LEU A 193 -3.97 15.47 11.86
CA LEU A 193 -3.18 15.75 10.66
C LEU A 193 -2.70 17.20 10.64
N ALA A 194 -3.54 18.16 11.02
CA ALA A 194 -3.16 19.56 11.11
C ALA A 194 -2.04 19.79 12.13
N ASP A 195 -2.11 19.15 13.31
CA ASP A 195 -1.07 19.21 14.33
C ASP A 195 0.28 18.69 13.80
N ILE A 196 0.28 17.54 13.12
CA ILE A 196 1.50 16.98 12.49
C ILE A 196 2.05 17.95 11.45
N MET A 197 1.20 18.52 10.59
CA MET A 197 1.63 19.42 9.53
C MET A 197 2.25 20.70 10.08
N MET A 198 1.67 21.23 11.16
CA MET A 198 2.22 22.39 11.87
C MET A 198 3.57 22.07 12.52
N GLU A 199 3.73 20.89 13.11
CA GLU A 199 4.99 20.44 13.71
C GLU A 199 6.08 20.25 12.64
N LEU A 200 5.74 19.61 11.52
CA LEU A 200 6.64 19.37 10.39
C LEU A 200 6.89 20.63 9.54
N ARG A 201 6.04 21.66 9.69
CA ARG A 201 5.96 22.84 8.81
C ARG A 201 5.81 22.45 7.34
N SER A 202 5.02 21.43 7.06
CA SER A 202 4.82 20.84 5.74
C SER A 202 3.50 20.07 5.69
N ASN A 203 2.82 20.08 4.53
CA ASN A 203 1.69 19.18 4.28
C ASN A 203 2.10 17.76 3.91
N ILE A 204 3.39 17.48 3.75
CA ILE A 204 3.91 16.16 3.45
C ILE A 204 4.13 15.41 4.76
N ILE A 205 3.45 14.28 4.92
CA ILE A 205 3.40 13.51 6.15
C ILE A 205 3.88 12.08 5.87
N GLY A 206 4.87 11.62 6.62
CA GLY A 206 5.24 10.21 6.62
C GLY A 206 4.11 9.36 7.21
N LEU A 207 3.72 8.30 6.52
CA LEU A 207 2.55 7.49 6.90
C LEU A 207 2.65 6.91 8.32
N GLY A 208 3.85 6.62 8.80
CA GLY A 208 4.07 6.13 10.16
C GLY A 208 3.88 7.18 11.26
N PHE A 209 3.83 8.48 10.92
CA PHE A 209 3.52 9.56 11.87
C PHE A 209 2.02 9.68 12.15
N VAL A 210 1.16 9.19 11.26
CA VAL A 210 -0.29 9.24 11.45
C VAL A 210 -0.69 8.23 12.53
N LYS A 211 -1.12 8.73 13.69
CA LYS A 211 -1.57 7.95 14.85
C LYS A 211 -3.08 7.93 15.04
N CYS A 212 -3.82 8.84 14.41
CA CYS A 212 -5.28 8.80 14.33
C CYS A 212 -5.71 8.84 12.87
N GLY A 213 -6.26 7.74 12.37
CA GLY A 213 -6.59 7.55 10.97
C GLY A 213 -8.02 7.06 10.76
N GLY A 214 -8.66 7.54 9.68
CA GLY A 214 -9.94 7.04 9.21
C GLY A 214 -9.76 5.95 8.15
N ALA A 215 -10.78 5.73 7.32
CA ALA A 215 -10.77 4.69 6.29
C ALA A 215 -9.61 4.86 5.30
N LEU A 216 -9.33 6.08 4.83
CA LEU A 216 -8.21 6.33 3.91
C LEU A 216 -6.87 6.01 4.54
N GLU A 217 -6.55 6.62 5.68
CA GLU A 217 -5.23 6.51 6.29
C GLU A 217 -4.92 5.07 6.68
N ARG A 218 -5.92 4.35 7.23
CA ARG A 218 -5.80 2.94 7.59
C ARG A 218 -5.63 2.05 6.37
N ALA A 219 -6.40 2.26 5.30
CA ALA A 219 -6.24 1.49 4.06
C ALA A 219 -4.86 1.71 3.41
N LEU A 220 -4.34 2.95 3.44
CA LEU A 220 -2.99 3.24 2.95
C LEU A 220 -1.93 2.49 3.77
N LEU A 221 -2.00 2.55 5.10
CA LEU A 221 -1.03 1.87 5.95
C LEU A 221 -1.12 0.35 5.79
N TYR A 222 -2.34 -0.20 5.75
CA TYR A 222 -2.57 -1.63 5.51
C TYR A 222 -1.94 -2.08 4.20
N LYS A 223 -2.23 -1.40 3.09
CA LYS A 223 -1.67 -1.74 1.76
C LYS A 223 -0.14 -1.71 1.77
N VAL A 224 0.44 -0.64 2.33
CA VAL A 224 1.90 -0.47 2.41
C VAL A 224 2.56 -1.61 3.21
N LEU A 225 1.99 -1.96 4.37
CA LEU A 225 2.51 -3.03 5.21
C LEU A 225 2.28 -4.42 4.61
N ALA A 226 1.10 -4.66 4.02
CA ALA A 226 0.74 -5.90 3.35
C ALA A 226 1.70 -6.21 2.20
N ASP A 227 2.03 -5.21 1.37
CA ASP A 227 2.99 -5.38 0.28
C ASP A 227 4.40 -5.73 0.76
N ARG A 228 4.81 -5.26 1.95
CA ARG A 228 6.10 -5.61 2.55
C ARG A 228 6.07 -6.97 3.27
N ALA A 229 4.91 -7.39 3.74
CA ALA A 229 4.68 -8.69 4.37
C ALA A 229 4.46 -9.82 3.35
N GLY A 230 4.37 -9.50 2.04
CA GLY A 230 4.09 -10.48 0.99
C GLY A 230 2.62 -10.90 0.90
N LEU A 231 1.70 -10.13 1.48
CA LEU A 231 0.27 -10.38 1.35
C LEU A 231 -0.25 -9.89 -0.01
N PRO A 232 -1.08 -10.68 -0.71
CA PRO A 232 -1.72 -10.27 -1.96
C PRO A 232 -2.89 -9.32 -1.64
N CYS A 233 -2.58 -8.03 -1.57
CA CYS A 233 -3.50 -6.97 -1.18
C CYS A 233 -3.71 -5.97 -2.32
N ALA A 234 -4.96 -5.73 -2.69
CA ALA A 234 -5.39 -4.61 -3.51
C ALA A 234 -5.83 -3.44 -2.62
N LEU A 235 -5.80 -2.22 -3.16
CA LEU A 235 -6.29 -1.00 -2.52
C LEU A 235 -7.26 -0.33 -3.47
N ALA A 236 -8.46 -0.03 -2.98
CA ALA A 236 -9.45 0.73 -3.73
C ALA A 236 -9.76 2.03 -2.98
N ARG A 237 -9.97 3.10 -3.75
CA ARG A 237 -10.24 4.45 -3.27
C ARG A 237 -11.37 5.07 -4.07
N ALA A 238 -12.48 5.35 -3.40
CA ALA A 238 -13.66 5.96 -4.02
C ALA A 238 -13.65 7.49 -3.91
N CYS A 239 -13.15 8.04 -2.80
CA CYS A 239 -13.10 9.50 -2.61
C CYS A 239 -11.98 9.93 -1.64
N SER A 240 -11.91 11.23 -1.33
CA SER A 240 -10.86 11.81 -0.47
C SER A 240 -10.76 11.20 0.92
N ALA A 241 -11.86 10.68 1.50
CA ALA A 241 -11.87 10.07 2.83
C ALA A 241 -12.21 8.57 2.82
N ARG A 242 -12.40 7.97 1.64
CA ARG A 242 -12.90 6.60 1.51
C ARG A 242 -11.97 5.75 0.67
N ALA A 243 -11.36 4.78 1.34
CA ALA A 243 -10.59 3.71 0.72
C ALA A 243 -10.73 2.44 1.57
N TRP A 244 -10.51 1.30 0.95
CA TRP A 244 -10.51 -0.02 1.60
C TRP A 244 -9.45 -0.90 0.94
N CYS A 245 -9.08 -1.96 1.64
CA CYS A 245 -8.18 -2.97 1.11
C CYS A 245 -8.95 -4.26 0.82
N GLU A 246 -8.53 -4.95 -0.22
CA GLU A 246 -9.06 -6.26 -0.58
C GLU A 246 -7.89 -7.24 -0.58
N VAL A 247 -8.09 -8.45 -0.05
CA VAL A 247 -7.08 -9.50 -0.06
C VAL A 247 -7.53 -10.67 -0.90
N ALA A 248 -6.55 -11.30 -1.53
CA ALA A 248 -6.76 -12.47 -2.36
C ALA A 248 -6.33 -13.73 -1.59
N VAL A 249 -7.29 -14.60 -1.31
CA VAL A 249 -7.09 -15.85 -0.59
C VAL A 249 -7.46 -16.98 -1.55
N PRO A 250 -6.58 -17.95 -1.80
CA PRO A 250 -6.94 -19.09 -2.63
C PRO A 250 -8.03 -19.86 -1.90
N GLU A 251 -9.17 -20.11 -2.54
CA GLU A 251 -10.23 -20.94 -1.97
C GLU A 251 -10.64 -21.97 -3.02
N PRO A 252 -10.89 -23.22 -2.62
CA PRO A 252 -11.49 -24.19 -3.53
C PRO A 252 -12.92 -23.74 -3.87
N ASP A 253 -13.26 -23.73 -5.15
CA ASP A 253 -14.63 -23.45 -5.59
C ASP A 253 -15.57 -24.56 -5.08
N PRO A 254 -16.62 -24.25 -4.31
CA PRO A 254 -17.56 -25.25 -3.81
C PRO A 254 -18.48 -25.83 -4.91
N GLU A 255 -18.67 -25.14 -6.03
CA GLU A 255 -19.58 -25.56 -7.11
C GLU A 255 -18.86 -26.38 -8.21
N GLU A 256 -17.54 -26.26 -8.33
CA GLU A 256 -16.72 -27.00 -9.29
C GLU A 256 -16.02 -28.20 -8.62
N SER A 257 -16.81 -29.18 -8.17
CA SER A 257 -16.27 -30.33 -7.43
C SER A 257 -15.49 -31.35 -8.28
N ASP A 258 -15.59 -31.33 -9.61
CA ASP A 258 -15.10 -32.45 -10.46
C ASP A 258 -14.54 -32.07 -11.84
N VAL A 259 -14.28 -30.78 -12.12
CA VAL A 259 -13.65 -30.38 -13.39
C VAL A 259 -12.26 -29.82 -13.12
N GLU A 260 -11.23 -30.54 -13.57
CA GLU A 260 -9.84 -30.08 -13.65
C GLU A 260 -9.76 -28.83 -14.53
N GLN A 261 -10.10 -27.67 -13.98
CA GLN A 261 -9.74 -26.41 -14.60
C GLN A 261 -8.34 -26.07 -14.10
N ASN A 262 -7.36 -26.30 -14.98
CA ASN A 262 -6.02 -25.74 -14.91
C ASN A 262 -6.12 -24.20 -14.91
N TYR A 263 -6.58 -23.61 -13.81
CA TYR A 263 -6.36 -22.20 -13.56
C TYR A 263 -4.88 -22.05 -13.22
N PRO A 264 -4.09 -21.31 -14.01
CA PRO A 264 -2.73 -21.02 -13.61
C PRO A 264 -2.77 -20.36 -12.22
N ALA A 265 -1.93 -20.84 -11.30
CA ALA A 265 -1.78 -20.30 -9.96
C ALA A 265 -1.51 -18.77 -9.93
N GLY A 266 -1.24 -18.16 -11.09
CA GLY A 266 -1.14 -16.72 -11.32
C GLY A 266 -2.45 -15.93 -11.50
N LEU A 267 -3.63 -16.54 -11.42
CA LEU A 267 -4.94 -15.83 -11.52
C LEU A 267 -5.61 -15.59 -10.16
N LEU A 268 -4.84 -15.49 -9.08
CA LEU A 268 -5.38 -15.13 -7.76
C LEU A 268 -6.12 -13.78 -7.85
N ARG A 269 -7.38 -13.73 -7.42
CA ARG A 269 -8.20 -12.52 -7.40
C ARG A 269 -8.57 -12.17 -5.98
N ALA A 270 -8.67 -10.87 -5.70
CA ALA A 270 -9.21 -10.42 -4.44
C ALA A 270 -10.64 -10.97 -4.25
N ASN A 271 -10.89 -11.59 -3.10
CA ASN A 271 -12.17 -12.22 -2.74
C ASN A 271 -12.68 -11.77 -1.37
N TYR A 272 -11.86 -11.05 -0.59
CA TYR A 272 -12.26 -10.49 0.70
C TYR A 272 -11.95 -9.00 0.80
N VAL A 273 -12.91 -8.21 1.29
CA VAL A 273 -12.69 -6.86 1.82
C VAL A 273 -12.18 -6.99 3.25
N VAL A 274 -11.14 -6.23 3.58
CA VAL A 274 -10.60 -6.14 4.93
C VAL A 274 -11.31 -5.02 5.68
N ASP A 275 -11.99 -5.35 6.77
CA ASP A 275 -12.52 -4.33 7.67
C ASP A 275 -11.37 -3.71 8.47
N LEU A 276 -11.25 -2.39 8.38
CA LEU A 276 -10.21 -1.58 9.05
C LEU A 276 -10.83 -0.53 9.99
N THR A 277 -12.16 -0.42 10.03
CA THR A 277 -12.88 0.62 10.76
C THR A 277 -13.74 -0.01 11.84
N GLN A 278 -14.86 -0.64 11.47
CA GLN A 278 -15.88 -1.09 12.42
C GLN A 278 -15.41 -2.28 13.26
N CYS A 279 -14.91 -3.32 12.60
CA CYS A 279 -14.41 -4.53 13.23
C CYS A 279 -13.05 -4.90 12.62
N PRO A 280 -11.97 -4.18 12.97
CA PRO A 280 -10.64 -4.42 12.42
C PRO A 280 -10.25 -5.89 12.54
N GLY A 281 -9.79 -6.47 11.43
CA GLY A 281 -9.42 -7.89 11.35
C GLY A 281 -10.47 -8.79 10.71
N ARG A 282 -11.74 -8.35 10.64
CA ARG A 282 -12.80 -9.11 9.99
C ARG A 282 -12.59 -9.10 8.47
N LEU A 283 -12.61 -10.30 7.87
CA LEU A 283 -12.57 -10.48 6.42
C LEU A 283 -13.98 -10.70 5.90
N LEU A 284 -14.42 -9.84 4.98
CA LEU A 284 -15.78 -9.81 4.46
C LEU A 284 -15.77 -10.26 3.00
N PRO A 285 -16.49 -11.33 2.62
CA PRO A 285 -16.56 -11.76 1.23
C PRO A 285 -17.00 -10.62 0.31
N ILE A 286 -16.27 -10.41 -0.78
CA ILE A 286 -16.61 -9.37 -1.78
C ILE A 286 -18.03 -9.64 -2.32
N GLY A 287 -18.82 -8.57 -2.45
CA GLY A 287 -20.22 -8.65 -2.86
C GLY A 287 -21.22 -8.88 -1.73
N GLY A 288 -20.75 -9.29 -0.53
CA GLY A 288 -21.57 -9.39 0.66
C GLY A 288 -22.10 -8.03 1.15
N VAL A 289 -23.21 -8.04 1.90
CA VAL A 289 -23.86 -6.82 2.43
C VAL A 289 -22.90 -6.04 3.33
N ASP A 290 -22.22 -6.73 4.25
CA ASP A 290 -21.24 -6.11 5.15
C ASP A 290 -20.07 -5.50 4.37
N ALA A 291 -19.59 -6.18 3.31
CA ALA A 291 -18.51 -5.66 2.47
C ALA A 291 -18.94 -4.37 1.75
N LYS A 292 -20.17 -4.32 1.23
CA LYS A 292 -20.74 -3.11 0.61
C LYS A 292 -20.86 -1.96 1.59
N LEU A 293 -21.15 -2.24 2.85
CA LEU A 293 -21.23 -1.21 3.90
C LEU A 293 -19.85 -0.58 4.18
N ILE A 294 -18.79 -1.38 4.20
CA ILE A 294 -17.40 -0.87 4.32
C ILE A 294 -16.99 -0.09 3.06
N CYS A 295 -17.32 -0.61 1.88
CA CYS A 295 -17.02 0.06 0.61
C CYS A 295 -17.90 1.31 0.39
N ASN A 296 -19.05 1.37 1.08
CA ASN A 296 -20.13 2.34 0.94
C ASN A 296 -20.51 2.54 -0.55
N ILE A 297 -20.80 1.40 -1.21
CA ILE A 297 -21.23 1.22 -2.61
C ILE A 297 -22.63 0.60 -2.64
#